data_AF-A0A8H9AKU5-F1
#
_entry.id   AF-A0A8H9AKU5-F1
#
_cell.length_a   1.000
_cell.length_b   1.000
_cell.length_c   1.000
_cell.angle_alpha   90.00
_cell.angle_beta   90.00
_cell.angle_gamma   90.00
#
_symmetry.space_group_name_H-M   'P 1'
#
loop_
_entity.id
_entity.type
_entity.pdbx_description
1 polymer ?
#
loop_
_entity_poly.entity_id
_entity_poly.type
_entity_poly.pdbx_seq_one_letter_code
_entity_poly.pdbx_strand_id
1 'polypeptide(L)' 'MNTVTINNKQFPVIEYRGQRVVTLAMIDEVHQRPDGTAGRNFRENKSRLIEGEDYFELGSDEIRRH' A
#
# COMPACT_ATOMS: atom_id res chain seq x y z
N MET A 1 -1.64 17.92 8.02
CA MET A 1 -1.47 16.56 7.47
C MET A 1 -2.53 16.36 6.41
N ASN A 2 -2.15 16.00 5.19
CA ASN A 2 -3.12 15.79 4.11
C ASN A 2 -3.72 14.38 4.26
N THR A 3 -5.03 14.29 4.45
CA THR A 3 -5.73 13.02 4.69
C THR A 3 -6.76 12.77 3.60
N VAL A 4 -7.00 11.50 3.30
CA VAL A 4 -8.05 11.06 2.38
C VAL A 4 -9.02 10.15 3.13
N THR A 5 -10.32 10.31 2.87
CA THR A 5 -11.33 9.43 3.44
C THR A 5 -11.62 8.30 2.47
N ILE A 6 -11.42 7.05 2.91
CA ILE A 6 -11.69 5.83 2.15
C ILE A 6 -12.56 4.94 3.03
N ASN A 7 -13.73 4.53 2.54
CA ASN A 7 -14.68 3.69 3.29
C ASN A 7 -14.95 4.22 4.73
N ASN A 8 -15.27 5.52 4.83
CA ASN A 8 -15.53 6.23 6.09
C ASN A 8 -14.37 6.25 7.10
N LYS A 9 -13.15 5.88 6.68
CA LYS A 9 -11.93 5.95 7.50
C LYS A 9 -10.98 6.99 6.93
N GLN A 10 -10.30 7.72 7.80
CA GLN A 10 -9.30 8.70 7.41
C GLN A 10 -7.92 8.05 7.34
N PHE A 11 -7.28 8.20 6.19
CA PHE A 11 -5.92 7.73 5.95
C PHE A 11 -4.99 8.90 5.62
N PRO A 12 -3.71 8.83 6.02
CA PRO A 12 -2.72 9.76 5.52
C PRO A 12 -2.57 9.58 4.01
N VAL A 13 -2.45 10.68 3.27
CA VAL A 13 -2.05 10.63 1.87
C VAL A 13 -0.57 10.26 1.82
N ILE A 14 -0.26 9.13 1.19
CA ILE A 14 1.11 8.70 0.90
C ILE A 14 1.37 8.97 -0.57
N GLU A 15 2.45 9.69 -0.88
CA GLU A 15 2.89 9.95 -2.24
C GLU A 15 4.27 9.33 -2.45
N TYR A 16 4.40 8.51 -3.48
CA TYR A 16 5.66 7.90 -3.88
C TYR A 16 5.88 8.17 -5.37
N ARG A 17 7.03 8.78 -5.70
CA ARG A 17 7.38 9.16 -7.08
C ARG A 17 6.27 9.98 -7.80
N GLY A 18 5.61 10.88 -7.07
CA GLY A 18 4.53 11.73 -7.60
C GLY A 18 3.19 11.00 -7.79
N GLN A 19 3.07 9.75 -7.36
CA GLN A 19 1.83 8.97 -7.40
C GLN A 19 1.31 8.75 -5.98
N ARG A 20 0.00 8.87 -5.78
CA ARG A 20 -0.63 8.52 -4.51
C ARG A 20 -0.73 7.01 -4.40
N VAL A 21 -0.22 6.46 -3.31
CA VAL A 21 -0.15 5.02 -3.06
C VAL A 21 -0.82 4.67 -1.73
N VAL A 22 -1.16 3.40 -1.56
CA VAL A 22 -1.63 2.82 -0.30
C VAL A 22 -0.77 1.62 0.06
N THR A 23 -0.62 1.34 1.35
CA THR A 23 0.10 0.13 1.80
C THR A 23 -0.85 -1.05 1.90
N LEU A 24 -0.31 -2.27 1.91
CA LEU A 24 -1.10 -3.50 2.10
C LEU A 24 -1.85 -3.48 3.44
N ALA A 25 -1.26 -2.91 4.50
CA ALA A 25 -1.92 -2.74 5.79
C ALA A 25 -3.11 -1.78 5.72
N MET A 26 -3.00 -0.68 4.98
CA MET A 26 -4.14 0.24 4.75
C MET A 26 -5.26 -0.48 4.00
N ILE A 27 -4.92 -1.34 3.03
CA ILE A 27 -5.91 -2.15 2.32
C ILE A 27 -6.62 -3.10 3.30
N ASP A 28 -5.87 -3.81 4.16
CA ASP A 28 -6.46 -4.68 5.19
C ASP A 28 -7.41 -3.90 6.11
N GLU A 29 -6.99 -2.70 6.55
CA GLU A 29 -7.79 -1.83 7.41
C GLU A 29 -9.08 -1.36 6.73
N VAL A 30 -9.00 -0.86 5.50
CA VAL A 30 -10.17 -0.40 4.72
C VAL A 30 -11.20 -1.52 4.53
N HIS A 31 -10.74 -2.74 4.31
CA HIS A 31 -11.60 -3.90 4.06
C HIS A 31 -12.00 -4.66 5.33
N GLN A 32 -11.55 -4.20 6.50
CA GLN A 32 -11.77 -4.86 7.80
C GLN A 32 -11.32 -6.34 7.78
N ARG A 33 -10.21 -6.62 7.10
CA ARG A 33 -9.60 -7.95 7.03
C ARG A 33 -8.55 -8.11 8.13
N PRO A 34 -8.26 -9.35 8.56
CA PRO A 34 -7.12 -9.61 9.43
C PRO A 34 -5.83 -9.09 8.81
N ASP A 35 -4.92 -8.60 9.65
CA ASP A 35 -3.61 -8.11 9.22
C ASP A 35 -2.88 -9.15 8.37
N GLY A 36 -2.29 -8.71 7.26
CA GLY A 36 -1.53 -9.55 6.34
C GLY A 36 -2.38 -10.29 5.30
N THR A 37 -3.70 -10.10 5.29
CA THR A 37 -4.58 -10.71 4.26
C THR A 37 -4.24 -10.17 2.87
N ALA A 38 -4.12 -8.86 2.71
CA ALA A 38 -3.70 -8.22 1.46
C ALA A 38 -2.28 -8.67 1.09
N GLY A 39 -1.38 -8.79 2.07
CA GLY A 39 -0.03 -9.31 1.88
C GLY A 39 0.03 -10.73 1.35
N ARG A 40 -0.82 -11.63 1.86
CA ARG A 40 -0.92 -13.01 1.36
C ARG A 40 -1.40 -13.03 -0.09
N ASN A 41 -2.49 -12.32 -0.38
CA ASN A 41 -3.08 -12.26 -1.73
C ASN A 41 -2.12 -11.61 -2.74
N PHE A 42 -1.41 -10.56 -2.34
CA PHE A 42 -0.37 -9.93 -3.16
C PHE A 42 0.71 -10.93 -3.56
N ARG A 43 1.24 -11.72 -2.61
CA ARG A 43 2.26 -12.74 -2.91
C ARG A 43 1.74 -13.84 -3.83
N GLU A 44 0.50 -14.30 -3.62
CA GLU A 44 -0.13 -15.32 -4.48
C GLU A 44 -0.34 -14.82 -5.93
N ASN A 45 -0.57 -13.52 -6.11
CA ASN A 45 -0.82 -12.92 -7.42
C ASN A 45 0.36 -12.12 -7.96
N LYS A 46 1.53 -12.10 -7.28
CA LYS A 46 2.67 -11.23 -7.62
C LYS A 46 3.11 -11.42 -9.08
N SER A 47 3.04 -12.64 -9.60
CA SER A 47 3.38 -12.97 -11.00
C SER A 47 2.48 -12.32 -12.05
N ARG A 48 1.32 -11.77 -11.64
CA ARG A 48 0.35 -11.09 -12.51
C ARG A 48 0.41 -9.57 -12.40
N LEU A 49 1.27 -9.04 -11.51
CA LEU A 49 1.39 -7.62 -11.21
C LEU A 49 2.71 -7.08 -11.77
N ILE A 50 2.69 -5.84 -12.23
CA ILE A 50 3.84 -5.14 -12.80
C ILE A 50 4.41 -4.18 -11.76
N GLU A 51 5.69 -4.32 -11.44
CA GLU A 51 6.39 -3.40 -10.55
C GLU A 51 6.52 -2.02 -11.20
N GLY A 52 6.15 -0.96 -10.48
CA GLY A 52 6.11 0.41 -10.97
C GLY A 52 4.76 0.85 -11.55
N GLU A 53 3.86 -0.09 -11.83
CA GLU A 53 2.49 0.18 -12.29
C GLU A 53 1.46 -0.23 -11.23
N ASP A 54 1.48 -1.50 -10.82
CA ASP A 54 0.53 -2.07 -9.84
C ASP A 54 1.04 -1.99 -8.40
N TYR A 55 2.35 -2.07 -8.20
CA TYR A 55 2.97 -2.03 -6.87
C TYR A 55 4.40 -1.46 -6.91
N PHE A 56 4.88 -1.05 -5.74
CA PHE A 56 6.26 -0.67 -5.53
C PHE A 56 6.87 -1.56 -4.44
N GLU A 57 7.99 -2.21 -4.73
CA GLU A 57 8.80 -2.88 -3.72
C GLU A 57 9.82 -1.88 -3.16
N LEU A 58 9.60 -1.44 -1.92
CA LEU A 58 10.55 -0.55 -1.24
C LEU A 58 11.63 -1.40 -0.59
N GLY A 59 12.86 -1.27 -1.08
CA GLY A 59 14.01 -1.92 -0.49
C GLY A 59 14.36 -1.33 0.88
N SER A 60 15.08 -2.11 1.69
CA SER A 60 15.54 -1.70 3.03
C SER A 60 16.37 -0.41 3.05
N ASP A 61 16.98 -0.02 1.93
CA ASP A 61 17.77 1.21 1.79
C ASP A 61 16.89 2.45 1.55
N GLU A 62 15.80 2.30 0.79
CA GLU A 62 14.86 3.39 0.47
C GLU A 62 14.02 3.78 1.70
N ILE A 63 13.68 2.82 2.56
CA ILE A 63 12.93 3.06 3.81
C ILE A 63 13.79 3.81 4.85
N ARG A 64 15.13 3.75 4.76
CA ARG A 64 16.03 4.43 5.72
C ARG A 64 16.40 5.86 5.33
N ARG A 65 16.14 6.27 4.09
CA ARG A 65 16.53 7.57 3.54
C ARG A 65 15.41 8.61 3.54
N HIS A 66 14.25 8.29 4.09
CA HIS A 66 13.13 9.20 4.34
C HIS A 66 12.59 8.99 5.75
#